data_AF-A0A383A5K7-F1
#
_entry.id   AF-A0A383A5K7-F1
#
_cell.length_a   1.000
_cell.length_b   1.000
_cell.length_c   1.000
_cell.angle_alpha   90.00
_cell.angle_beta   90.00
_cell.angle_gamma   90.00
#
_symmetry.space_group_name_H-M   'P 1'
#
loop_
_entity.id
_entity.type
_entity.pdbx_description
1 polymer ?
#
loop_
_entity_poly.entity_id
_entity_poly.type
_entity_poly.pdbx_seq_one_letter_code
_entity_poly.pdbx_strand_id
1 'polypeptide(L)'
;LPCEGFSSPIVWEERVFLTGTMEQGEPLPVPEQPSGAHNNVDPTHRLIFMVLALDLKDGSILWGKSVRDAQPHQSTHESGTWASASPVTDGERVYAFFGSNGLHCLDFNGTILWEKDLGDMQVKHGHGEGASPALHGETLVVNWDHEGDSFVVALDKRTGKESWRQPRDEPTSWATPIIAEVDGKPQAIVSGTTAINGYDLKTGEVIWFCGGLSKNVVASPVFAAGILYAGSSYEIQAMLALRLPGAKGDLSG
;
A
#
# COMPACT_ATOMS: atom_id res chain seq x y z
N LEU A 1 -11.52 7.63 -18.48
CA LEU A 1 -10.18 8.14 -18.10
C LEU A 1 -9.16 7.56 -19.07
N PRO A 2 -7.99 8.20 -19.30
CA PRO A 2 -7.01 7.71 -20.27
C PRO A 2 -6.26 6.44 -19.82
N CYS A 3 -6.30 6.12 -18.52
CA CYS A 3 -5.61 4.98 -17.92
C CYS A 3 -6.57 4.06 -17.16
N GLU A 4 -6.15 2.82 -16.93
CA GLU A 4 -6.84 1.81 -16.14
C GLU A 4 -6.24 1.70 -14.73
N GLY A 5 -7.06 1.65 -13.69
CA GLY A 5 -6.59 1.59 -12.31
C GLY A 5 -7.73 1.20 -11.37
N PHE A 6 -7.40 0.46 -10.31
CA PHE A 6 -8.37 -0.04 -9.33
C PHE A 6 -8.22 0.66 -7.96
N SER A 7 -7.36 1.68 -7.89
CA SER A 7 -7.25 2.52 -6.72
C SER A 7 -8.56 3.22 -6.38
N SER A 8 -8.77 3.46 -5.09
CA SER A 8 -9.82 4.37 -4.65
C SER A 8 -9.40 5.82 -4.94
N PRO A 9 -10.27 6.66 -5.51
CA PRO A 9 -9.99 8.08 -5.64
C PRO A 9 -9.84 8.72 -4.26
N ILE A 10 -8.91 9.66 -4.14
CA ILE A 10 -8.90 10.60 -3.02
C ILE A 10 -9.44 11.95 -3.48
N VAL A 11 -10.18 12.60 -2.60
CA VAL A 11 -10.75 13.93 -2.84
C VAL A 11 -10.13 14.91 -1.85
N TRP A 12 -9.63 16.03 -2.36
CA TRP A 12 -9.20 17.15 -1.54
C TRP A 12 -9.71 18.45 -2.13
N GLU A 13 -10.55 19.15 -1.37
CA GLU A 13 -11.29 20.32 -1.86
C GLU A 13 -12.03 20.01 -3.17
N GLU A 14 -11.73 20.73 -4.25
CA GLU A 14 -12.35 20.58 -5.57
C GLU A 14 -11.56 19.64 -6.50
N ARG A 15 -10.60 18.87 -5.98
CA ARG A 15 -9.74 17.99 -6.78
C ARG A 15 -9.93 16.52 -6.43
N VAL A 16 -9.97 15.68 -7.46
CA VAL A 16 -9.95 14.23 -7.35
C VAL A 16 -8.61 13.73 -7.88
N PHE A 17 -7.90 12.90 -7.11
CA PHE A 17 -6.66 12.26 -7.56
C PHE A 17 -6.86 10.76 -7.72
N LEU A 18 -6.32 10.23 -8.82
CA LEU A 18 -6.43 8.84 -9.23
C LEU A 18 -5.08 8.32 -9.71
N THR A 19 -4.87 7.01 -9.58
CA THR A 19 -3.71 6.31 -10.14
C THR A 19 -4.17 5.33 -11.22
N GLY A 20 -3.32 5.08 -12.22
CA GLY A 20 -3.61 4.12 -13.27
C GLY A 20 -2.42 3.81 -14.15
N THR A 21 -2.59 2.89 -15.08
CA THR A 21 -1.60 2.47 -16.06
C THR A 21 -2.16 2.54 -17.48
N MET A 22 -1.27 2.73 -18.46
CA MET A 22 -1.58 2.61 -19.89
C MET A 22 -0.54 1.71 -20.55
N GLU A 23 -0.97 0.75 -21.36
CA GLU A 23 -0.04 -0.06 -22.16
C GLU A 23 0.67 0.80 -23.21
N GLN A 24 1.94 0.49 -23.48
CA GLN A 24 2.74 1.14 -24.50
C GLN A 24 3.64 0.13 -25.23
N GLY A 25 3.69 0.28 -26.55
CA GLY A 25 4.61 -0.46 -27.41
C GLY A 25 4.08 -1.82 -27.85
N GLU A 26 4.99 -2.65 -28.35
CA GLU A 26 4.70 -4.01 -28.79
C GLU A 26 4.75 -5.01 -27.63
N PRO A 27 4.10 -6.18 -27.76
CA PRO A 27 4.18 -7.23 -26.75
C PRO A 27 5.61 -7.67 -26.44
N LEU A 28 5.89 -7.85 -25.15
CA LEU A 28 7.13 -8.33 -24.57
C LEU A 28 6.95 -9.76 -24.03
N PRO A 29 8.04 -10.55 -23.94
CA PRO A 29 8.02 -11.81 -23.21
C PRO A 29 7.56 -11.59 -21.75
N VAL A 30 6.67 -12.46 -21.28
CA VAL A 30 6.20 -12.44 -19.89
C VAL A 30 7.37 -12.84 -18.97
N PRO A 31 7.68 -12.08 -17.91
CA PRO A 31 8.67 -12.45 -16.91
C PRO A 31 8.32 -13.78 -16.21
N GLU A 32 9.30 -14.41 -15.57
CA GLU A 32 9.04 -15.61 -14.76
C GLU A 32 8.05 -15.30 -13.63
N GLN A 33 7.00 -16.12 -13.52
CA GLN A 33 5.94 -15.93 -12.54
C GLN A 33 6.09 -16.88 -11.34
N PRO A 34 5.70 -16.47 -10.12
CA PRO A 34 5.73 -17.32 -8.95
C PRO A 34 4.95 -18.64 -9.13
N SER A 35 5.37 -19.67 -8.40
CA SER A 35 4.63 -20.94 -8.35
C SER A 35 3.22 -20.73 -7.81
N GLY A 36 2.27 -21.51 -8.32
CA GLY A 36 0.87 -21.43 -7.89
C GLY A 36 0.12 -20.23 -8.44
N ALA A 37 0.65 -19.53 -9.46
CA ALA A 37 -0.06 -18.48 -10.18
C ALA A 37 -1.39 -18.96 -10.78
N HIS A 38 -2.46 -18.20 -10.53
CA HIS A 38 -3.80 -18.46 -11.04
C HIS A 38 -4.61 -17.15 -11.05
N ASN A 39 -5.61 -17.04 -11.93
CA ASN A 39 -6.47 -15.86 -12.07
C ASN A 39 -5.67 -14.56 -12.28
N ASN A 40 -4.56 -14.64 -13.01
CA ASN A 40 -3.62 -13.54 -13.20
C ASN A 40 -3.75 -12.92 -14.58
N VAL A 41 -3.36 -11.65 -14.68
CA VAL A 41 -3.08 -10.91 -15.90
C VAL A 41 -1.58 -10.70 -15.99
N ASP A 42 -0.98 -11.21 -17.08
CA ASP A 42 0.47 -11.14 -17.31
C ASP A 42 0.88 -9.76 -17.86
N PRO A 43 2.06 -9.23 -17.49
CA PRO A 43 2.57 -7.96 -18.01
C PRO A 43 3.16 -8.16 -19.41
N THR A 44 2.31 -8.18 -20.43
CA THR A 44 2.72 -8.37 -21.82
C THR A 44 3.21 -7.11 -22.50
N HIS A 45 3.06 -5.93 -21.89
CA HIS A 45 3.54 -4.65 -22.45
C HIS A 45 4.31 -3.85 -21.40
N ARG A 46 5.02 -2.81 -21.85
CA ARG A 46 5.42 -1.73 -20.95
C ARG A 46 4.16 -0.98 -20.51
N LEU A 47 4.12 -0.60 -19.24
CA LEU A 47 3.07 0.22 -18.67
C LEU A 47 3.61 1.61 -18.35
N ILE A 48 2.86 2.62 -18.77
CA ILE A 48 3.01 3.99 -18.31
C ILE A 48 2.17 4.15 -17.04
N PHE A 49 2.83 4.27 -15.90
CA PHE A 49 2.20 4.54 -14.61
C PHE A 49 1.89 6.03 -14.50
N MET A 50 0.64 6.32 -14.17
CA MET A 50 0.04 7.64 -14.26
C MET A 50 -0.58 8.05 -12.93
N VAL A 51 -0.39 9.31 -12.57
CA VAL A 51 -1.21 10.02 -11.58
C VAL A 51 -2.07 11.02 -12.34
N LEU A 52 -3.37 11.06 -12.07
CA LEU A 52 -4.30 12.03 -12.64
C LEU A 52 -4.84 12.95 -11.56
N ALA A 53 -5.05 14.22 -11.91
CA ALA A 53 -5.90 15.14 -11.15
C ALA A 53 -7.07 15.56 -12.01
N LEU A 54 -8.26 15.50 -11.41
CA LEU A 54 -9.52 15.87 -12.04
C LEU A 54 -10.21 16.95 -11.23
N ASP A 55 -11.02 17.75 -11.91
CA ASP A 55 -11.95 18.67 -11.29
C ASP A 55 -13.14 17.88 -10.73
N LEU A 56 -13.45 18.08 -9.44
CA LEU A 56 -14.55 17.37 -8.76
C LEU A 56 -15.93 17.73 -9.34
N LYS A 57 -16.10 18.95 -9.86
CA LYS A 57 -17.39 19.46 -10.29
C LYS A 57 -17.85 18.84 -11.60
N ASP A 58 -16.93 18.65 -12.56
CA ASP A 58 -17.28 18.18 -13.90
C ASP A 58 -16.49 16.96 -14.38
N GLY A 59 -15.51 16.49 -13.60
CA GLY A 59 -14.68 15.34 -13.96
C GLY A 59 -13.68 15.61 -15.08
N SER A 60 -13.47 16.88 -15.46
CA SER A 60 -12.45 17.24 -16.43
C SER A 60 -11.05 16.95 -15.88
N ILE A 61 -10.14 16.55 -16.77
CA ILE A 61 -8.75 16.28 -16.39
C ILE A 61 -8.02 17.62 -16.26
N LEU A 62 -7.59 17.95 -15.05
CA LEU A 62 -6.74 19.11 -14.77
C LEU A 62 -5.31 18.84 -15.26
N TRP A 63 -4.80 17.64 -14.96
CA TRP A 63 -3.53 17.14 -15.48
C TRP A 63 -3.43 15.62 -15.37
N GLY A 64 -2.52 15.04 -16.17
CA GLY A 64 -2.08 13.66 -16.05
C GLY A 64 -0.56 13.59 -16.13
N LYS A 65 0.07 12.92 -15.17
CA LYS A 65 1.51 12.82 -15.04
C LYS A 65 1.97 11.37 -15.13
N SER A 66 2.82 11.06 -16.10
CA SER A 66 3.58 9.81 -16.07
C SER A 66 4.67 9.92 -15.00
N VAL A 67 4.72 8.91 -14.13
CA VAL A 67 5.70 8.81 -13.04
C VAL A 67 6.66 7.63 -13.22
N ARG A 68 6.26 6.61 -13.99
CA ARG A 68 7.11 5.48 -14.35
C ARG A 68 6.70 4.93 -15.71
N ASP A 69 7.69 4.39 -16.41
CA ASP A 69 7.52 3.60 -17.63
C ASP A 69 8.35 2.31 -17.49
N ALA A 70 7.65 1.19 -17.30
CA ALA A 70 8.26 -0.11 -17.06
C ALA A 70 7.32 -1.25 -17.46
N GLN A 71 7.87 -2.39 -17.87
CA GLN A 71 7.15 -3.65 -17.81
C GLN A 71 7.17 -4.12 -16.36
N PRO A 72 6.02 -4.36 -15.70
CA PRO A 72 6.01 -4.97 -14.38
C PRO A 72 6.76 -6.29 -14.36
N HIS A 73 7.48 -6.57 -13.27
CA HIS A 73 8.25 -7.80 -13.10
C HIS A 73 7.37 -9.01 -12.75
N GLN A 74 6.16 -8.78 -12.23
CA GLN A 74 5.19 -9.82 -11.89
C GLN A 74 3.80 -9.49 -12.41
N SER A 75 2.97 -10.53 -12.53
CA SER A 75 1.55 -10.44 -12.82
C SER A 75 0.77 -9.72 -11.74
N THR A 76 -0.50 -9.46 -12.04
CA THR A 76 -1.49 -9.03 -11.06
C THR A 76 -2.72 -9.93 -11.12
N HIS A 77 -3.48 -10.04 -10.04
CA HIS A 77 -4.74 -10.78 -10.05
C HIS A 77 -5.78 -10.05 -10.91
N GLU A 78 -6.66 -10.77 -11.60
CA GLU A 78 -7.69 -10.21 -12.51
C GLU A 78 -8.71 -9.29 -11.81
N SER A 79 -8.76 -9.32 -10.48
CA SER A 79 -9.56 -8.40 -9.65
C SER A 79 -8.79 -7.14 -9.21
N GLY A 80 -7.62 -6.90 -9.78
CA GLY A 80 -6.75 -5.76 -9.49
C GLY A 80 -5.97 -5.34 -10.73
N THR A 81 -5.11 -4.34 -10.55
CA THR A 81 -4.17 -3.87 -11.59
C THR A 81 -2.81 -3.55 -10.97
N TRP A 82 -1.81 -3.17 -11.77
CA TRP A 82 -0.54 -2.62 -11.28
C TRP A 82 -0.67 -1.21 -10.67
N ALA A 83 -1.88 -0.66 -10.61
CA ALA A 83 -2.22 0.61 -9.97
C ALA A 83 -3.38 0.43 -8.97
N SER A 84 -3.33 -0.63 -8.16
CA SER A 84 -4.36 -0.94 -7.17
C SER A 84 -4.26 -0.10 -5.89
N ALA A 85 -3.04 0.32 -5.51
CA ALA A 85 -2.84 1.11 -4.31
C ALA A 85 -3.42 2.53 -4.46
N SER A 86 -4.15 2.96 -3.43
CA SER A 86 -4.77 4.28 -3.40
C SER A 86 -3.74 5.34 -3.01
N PRO A 87 -3.71 6.51 -3.70
CA PRO A 87 -2.85 7.60 -3.28
C PRO A 87 -3.32 8.18 -1.94
N VAL A 88 -2.47 8.97 -1.29
CA VAL A 88 -2.84 9.78 -0.10
C VAL A 88 -2.38 11.22 -0.29
N THR A 89 -2.96 12.17 0.47
CA THR A 89 -2.63 13.60 0.36
C THR A 89 -2.56 14.28 1.72
N ASP A 90 -1.64 15.23 1.85
CA ASP A 90 -1.57 16.17 2.99
C ASP A 90 -2.26 17.51 2.69
N GLY A 91 -2.89 17.64 1.52
CA GLY A 91 -3.50 18.88 1.03
C GLY A 91 -2.56 19.80 0.24
N GLU A 92 -1.26 19.49 0.21
CA GLU A 92 -0.26 20.20 -0.60
C GLU A 92 0.40 19.27 -1.63
N ARG A 93 0.50 17.98 -1.28
CA ARG A 93 1.21 16.94 -2.03
C ARG A 93 0.34 15.70 -2.15
N VAL A 94 0.53 14.98 -3.25
CA VAL A 94 -0.07 13.68 -3.52
C VAL A 94 1.02 12.63 -3.50
N TYR A 95 0.80 11.58 -2.72
CA TYR A 95 1.70 10.44 -2.59
C TYR A 95 1.07 9.24 -3.28
N ALA A 96 1.63 8.85 -4.43
CA ALA A 96 1.12 7.76 -5.25
C ALA A 96 2.11 6.60 -5.21
N PHE A 97 1.65 5.45 -4.71
CA PHE A 97 2.46 4.25 -4.58
C PHE A 97 2.04 3.24 -5.64
N PHE A 98 3.01 2.68 -6.35
CA PHE A 98 2.79 1.64 -7.37
C PHE A 98 3.59 0.37 -7.05
N GLY A 99 3.80 0.11 -5.76
CA GLY A 99 4.54 -1.07 -5.33
C GLY A 99 6.00 -1.02 -5.77
N SER A 100 6.47 -2.10 -6.41
CA SER A 100 7.77 -2.21 -7.06
C SER A 100 8.03 -1.16 -8.16
N ASN A 101 6.99 -0.45 -8.61
CA ASN A 101 7.12 0.66 -9.57
C ASN A 101 7.28 2.03 -8.89
N GLY A 102 7.49 2.03 -7.58
CA GLY A 102 7.95 3.18 -6.78
C GLY A 102 6.83 3.94 -6.08
N LEU A 103 7.26 4.71 -5.08
CA LEU A 103 6.47 5.72 -4.39
C LEU A 103 6.86 7.10 -4.91
N HIS A 104 5.86 7.84 -5.38
CA HIS A 104 6.05 9.14 -6.04
C HIS A 104 5.32 10.23 -5.27
N CYS A 105 6.02 11.31 -4.95
CA CYS A 105 5.42 12.50 -4.37
C CYS A 105 5.31 13.59 -5.43
N LEU A 106 4.10 14.11 -5.61
CA LEU A 106 3.81 15.19 -6.53
C LEU A 106 3.23 16.38 -5.79
N ASP A 107 3.46 17.58 -6.27
CA ASP A 107 2.62 18.72 -5.90
C ASP A 107 1.25 18.64 -6.61
N PHE A 108 0.36 19.54 -6.23
CA PHE A 108 -0.98 19.63 -6.81
C PHE A 108 -1.00 20.08 -8.28
N ASN A 109 0.12 20.52 -8.85
CA ASN A 109 0.27 20.85 -10.28
C ASN A 109 0.82 19.66 -11.09
N GLY A 110 1.06 18.51 -10.47
CA GLY A 110 1.62 17.32 -11.11
C GLY A 110 3.15 17.37 -11.27
N THR A 111 3.83 18.28 -10.57
CA THR A 111 5.29 18.31 -10.50
C THR A 111 5.78 17.23 -9.55
N ILE A 112 6.65 16.33 -10.01
CA ILE A 112 7.29 15.34 -9.14
C ILE A 112 8.28 16.07 -8.24
N LEU A 113 8.12 15.91 -6.92
CA LEU A 113 8.97 16.50 -5.90
C LEU A 113 10.07 15.53 -5.45
N TRP A 114 9.73 14.25 -5.29
CA TRP A 114 10.66 13.17 -5.01
C TRP A 114 10.06 11.82 -5.41
N GLU A 115 10.93 10.82 -5.58
CA GLU A 115 10.58 9.42 -5.82
C GLU A 115 11.37 8.51 -4.87
N LYS A 116 10.81 7.35 -4.55
CA LYS A 116 11.43 6.35 -3.71
C LYS A 116 11.20 4.97 -4.31
N ASP A 117 12.30 4.31 -4.62
CA ASP A 117 12.37 2.89 -4.96
C ASP A 117 12.61 2.07 -3.67
N LEU A 118 11.87 0.99 -3.51
CA LEU A 118 11.94 0.06 -2.39
C LEU A 118 12.34 -1.36 -2.84
N GLY A 119 12.59 -1.57 -4.14
CA GLY A 119 12.93 -2.84 -4.75
C GLY A 119 11.72 -3.54 -5.37
N ASP A 120 11.90 -4.82 -5.69
CA ASP A 120 10.89 -5.66 -6.35
C ASP A 120 10.28 -6.67 -5.37
N MET A 121 8.98 -6.59 -5.12
CA MET A 121 8.25 -7.57 -4.30
C MET A 121 8.15 -8.91 -5.02
N GLN A 122 8.32 -10.00 -4.28
CA GLN A 122 7.94 -11.34 -4.71
C GLN A 122 6.58 -11.68 -4.10
N VAL A 123 5.50 -11.48 -4.84
CA VAL A 123 4.13 -11.65 -4.32
C VAL A 123 3.68 -13.10 -4.47
N LYS A 124 3.09 -13.65 -3.41
CA LYS A 124 2.47 -14.98 -3.42
C LYS A 124 1.51 -15.15 -4.61
N HIS A 125 1.72 -16.24 -5.36
CA HIS A 125 0.95 -16.59 -6.56
C HIS A 125 0.98 -15.53 -7.69
N GLY A 126 1.83 -14.50 -7.62
CA GLY A 126 1.82 -13.42 -8.62
C GLY A 126 0.52 -12.63 -8.65
N HIS A 127 -0.21 -12.55 -7.53
CA HIS A 127 -1.49 -11.82 -7.45
C HIS A 127 -1.34 -10.28 -7.47
N GLY A 128 -0.13 -9.77 -7.68
CA GLY A 128 0.17 -8.34 -7.75
C GLY A 128 0.18 -7.65 -6.39
N GLU A 129 0.46 -6.35 -6.44
CA GLU A 129 0.68 -5.51 -5.26
C GLU A 129 -0.50 -4.55 -5.05
N GLY A 130 -0.76 -4.13 -3.81
CA GLY A 130 -1.96 -3.32 -3.56
C GLY A 130 -2.09 -2.65 -2.20
N ALA A 131 -1.15 -2.84 -1.27
CA ALA A 131 -1.19 -2.11 -0.01
C ALA A 131 -0.97 -0.62 -0.26
N SER A 132 -1.89 0.23 0.21
CA SER A 132 -1.77 1.69 0.10
C SER A 132 -0.84 2.22 1.19
N PRO A 133 -0.18 3.38 1.00
CA PRO A 133 0.54 4.05 2.08
C PRO A 133 -0.45 4.65 3.10
N ALA A 134 -0.01 4.79 4.35
CA ALA A 134 -0.71 5.57 5.36
C ALA A 134 0.05 6.86 5.65
N LEU A 135 -0.66 7.98 5.75
CA LEU A 135 -0.09 9.30 6.02
C LEU A 135 -0.56 9.82 7.37
N HIS A 136 0.37 10.24 8.22
CA HIS A 136 0.04 10.92 9.48
C HIS A 136 1.13 11.92 9.87
N GLY A 137 0.72 13.17 10.10
CA GLY A 137 1.65 14.25 10.41
C GLY A 137 2.70 14.43 9.30
N GLU A 138 3.96 14.17 9.62
CA GLU A 138 5.10 14.26 8.69
C GLU A 138 5.55 12.89 8.15
N THR A 139 4.82 11.82 8.46
CA THR A 139 5.25 10.43 8.22
C THR A 139 4.34 9.72 7.24
N LEU A 140 4.95 9.09 6.23
CA LEU A 140 4.32 8.09 5.37
C LEU A 140 4.76 6.70 5.81
N VAL A 141 3.83 5.78 5.98
CA VAL A 141 4.10 4.38 6.34
C VAL A 141 3.72 3.49 5.17
N VAL A 142 4.63 2.59 4.79
CA VAL A 142 4.42 1.61 3.72
C VAL A 142 4.58 0.21 4.29
N ASN A 143 3.60 -0.66 3.99
CA ASN A 143 3.71 -2.10 4.17
C ASN A 143 4.45 -2.71 2.97
N TRP A 144 5.48 -3.49 3.25
CA TRP A 144 6.26 -4.23 2.25
C TRP A 144 6.33 -5.71 2.61
N ASP A 145 5.18 -6.31 2.91
CA ASP A 145 5.05 -7.74 3.19
C ASP A 145 4.97 -8.55 1.88
N HIS A 146 5.93 -9.43 1.65
CA HIS A 146 6.04 -10.28 0.46
C HIS A 146 6.76 -11.61 0.77
N GLU A 147 7.04 -12.45 -0.23
CA GLU A 147 7.74 -13.74 -0.04
C GLU A 147 9.27 -13.61 0.10
N GLY A 148 9.79 -12.39 0.29
CA GLY A 148 11.22 -12.12 0.49
C GLY A 148 11.48 -11.44 1.84
N ASP A 149 12.41 -10.48 1.87
CA ASP A 149 12.75 -9.74 3.08
C ASP A 149 11.69 -8.67 3.37
N SER A 150 10.63 -9.06 4.08
CA SER A 150 9.51 -8.19 4.44
C SER A 150 9.89 -7.13 5.47
N PHE A 151 9.26 -5.95 5.36
CA PHE A 151 9.43 -4.86 6.30
C PHE A 151 8.24 -3.89 6.30
N VAL A 152 8.14 -3.08 7.36
CA VAL A 152 7.41 -1.81 7.32
C VAL A 152 8.40 -0.67 7.38
N VAL A 153 8.18 0.36 6.58
CA VAL A 153 9.06 1.53 6.50
C VAL A 153 8.26 2.80 6.74
N ALA A 154 8.85 3.72 7.52
CA ALA A 154 8.37 5.08 7.65
C ALA A 154 9.29 6.05 6.91
N LEU A 155 8.68 6.94 6.14
CA LEU A 155 9.36 7.94 5.33
C LEU A 155 8.94 9.33 5.78
N ASP A 156 9.90 10.26 5.78
CA ASP A 156 9.61 11.69 5.87
C ASP A 156 8.84 12.11 4.60
N LYS A 157 7.62 12.63 4.76
CA LYS A 157 6.72 12.94 3.63
C LYS A 157 7.28 14.01 2.69
N ARG A 158 8.17 14.89 3.17
CA ARG A 158 8.69 16.01 2.36
C ARG A 158 9.86 15.59 1.50
N THR A 159 10.61 14.58 1.93
CA THR A 159 11.90 14.21 1.33
C THR A 159 11.98 12.78 0.84
N GLY A 160 11.03 11.91 1.21
CA GLY A 160 11.07 10.48 0.90
C GLY A 160 12.15 9.70 1.65
N LYS A 161 12.88 10.34 2.59
CA LYS A 161 13.94 9.70 3.36
C LYS A 161 13.36 8.78 4.43
N GLU A 162 13.97 7.61 4.59
CA GLU A 162 13.61 6.67 5.65
C GLU A 162 13.89 7.27 7.02
N SER A 163 12.85 7.37 7.84
CA SER A 163 12.95 7.71 9.25
C SER A 163 13.30 6.46 10.06
N TRP A 164 12.66 5.35 9.73
CA TRP A 164 12.97 4.02 10.27
C TRP A 164 12.47 2.93 9.32
N ARG A 165 13.02 1.73 9.50
CA ARG A 165 12.64 0.50 8.79
C ARG A 165 12.65 -0.64 9.80
N GLN A 166 11.55 -1.36 9.89
CA GLN A 166 11.38 -2.46 10.83
C GLN A 166 11.16 -3.77 10.04
N PRO A 167 12.13 -4.70 10.08
CA PRO A 167 11.96 -6.03 9.50
C PRO A 167 10.75 -6.76 10.07
N ARG A 168 10.09 -7.56 9.23
CA ARG A 168 8.93 -8.39 9.57
C ARG A 168 9.17 -9.82 9.12
N ASP A 169 8.87 -10.78 10.01
CA ASP A 169 8.83 -12.21 9.67
C ASP A 169 7.42 -12.54 9.15
N GLU A 170 7.13 -12.00 7.97
CA GLU A 170 5.80 -12.00 7.37
C GLU A 170 5.90 -12.40 5.90
N PRO A 171 5.15 -13.42 5.45
CA PRO A 171 4.95 -13.64 4.02
C PRO A 171 4.01 -12.56 3.46
N THR A 172 3.63 -12.70 2.20
CA THR A 172 2.77 -11.73 1.52
C THR A 172 1.51 -11.40 2.35
N SER A 173 1.30 -10.11 2.54
CA SER A 173 0.04 -9.51 3.01
C SER A 173 -0.25 -8.28 2.15
N TRP A 174 -1.53 -7.99 1.93
CA TRP A 174 -1.97 -6.84 1.12
C TRP A 174 -2.63 -5.75 1.97
N ALA A 175 -2.54 -5.87 3.30
CA ALA A 175 -3.20 -4.95 4.21
C ALA A 175 -2.57 -3.55 4.14
N THR A 176 -3.42 -2.54 3.92
CA THR A 176 -3.03 -1.14 4.06
C THR A 176 -2.84 -0.82 5.55
N PRO A 177 -1.70 -0.23 5.96
CA PRO A 177 -1.52 0.22 7.33
C PRO A 177 -2.60 1.22 7.76
N ILE A 178 -2.94 1.24 9.03
CA ILE A 178 -3.68 2.35 9.63
C ILE A 178 -2.83 3.05 10.67
N ILE A 179 -3.08 4.34 10.88
CA ILE A 179 -2.52 5.07 12.03
C ILE A 179 -3.63 5.26 13.06
N ALA A 180 -3.40 4.78 14.28
CA ALA A 180 -4.35 4.85 15.38
C ALA A 180 -3.74 5.60 16.56
N GLU A 181 -4.47 6.56 17.12
CA GLU A 181 -4.12 7.19 18.39
C GLU A 181 -4.54 6.27 19.55
N VAL A 182 -3.55 5.74 20.27
CA VAL A 182 -3.75 4.85 21.42
C VAL A 182 -3.00 5.43 22.61
N ASP A 183 -3.70 5.68 23.71
CA ASP A 183 -3.16 6.33 24.91
C ASP A 183 -2.43 7.67 24.62
N GLY A 184 -2.94 8.42 23.64
CA GLY A 184 -2.40 9.71 23.20
C GLY A 184 -1.10 9.62 22.41
N LYS A 185 -0.79 8.44 21.85
CA LYS A 185 0.36 8.23 20.98
C LYS A 185 -0.09 7.60 19.65
N PRO A 186 0.40 8.12 18.51
CA PRO A 186 0.12 7.50 17.22
C PRO A 186 0.89 6.19 17.08
N GLN A 187 0.17 5.14 16.71
CA GLN A 187 0.73 3.84 16.37
C GLN A 187 0.44 3.52 14.90
N ALA A 188 1.44 3.03 14.17
CA ALA A 188 1.19 2.37 12.90
C ALA A 188 0.76 0.92 13.15
N ILE A 189 -0.34 0.49 12.56
CA ILE A 189 -0.88 -0.85 12.74
C ILE A 189 -0.96 -1.54 11.38
N VAL A 190 -0.34 -2.71 11.27
CA VAL A 190 -0.29 -3.50 10.03
C VAL A 190 -0.75 -4.91 10.34
N SER A 191 -1.76 -5.38 9.59
CA SER A 191 -2.21 -6.77 9.67
C SER A 191 -1.32 -7.62 8.77
N GLY A 192 -0.60 -8.57 9.36
CA GLY A 192 0.19 -9.57 8.64
C GLY A 192 -0.47 -10.94 8.65
N THR A 193 0.10 -11.85 7.88
CA THR A 193 -0.31 -13.25 7.79
C THR A 193 0.06 -14.02 9.08
N THR A 194 1.23 -13.75 9.64
CA THR A 194 1.69 -14.36 10.90
C THR A 194 1.08 -13.62 12.10
N ALA A 195 1.17 -12.29 12.10
CA ALA A 195 0.69 -11.44 13.18
C ALA A 195 0.25 -10.05 12.70
N ILE A 196 -0.69 -9.48 13.45
CA ILE A 196 -0.96 -8.05 13.45
C ILE A 196 0.06 -7.40 14.39
N ASN A 197 0.70 -6.32 13.97
CA ASN A 197 1.66 -5.60 14.79
C ASN A 197 1.24 -4.14 14.96
N GLY A 198 1.42 -3.61 16.17
CA GLY A 198 1.38 -2.19 16.47
C GLY A 198 2.79 -1.65 16.70
N TYR A 199 3.14 -0.59 15.97
CA TYR A 199 4.44 0.07 16.00
C TYR A 199 4.30 1.48 16.57
N ASP A 200 5.26 1.93 17.37
CA ASP A 200 5.40 3.37 17.64
C ASP A 200 5.71 4.10 16.33
N LEU A 201 4.85 5.05 15.93
CA LEU A 201 4.97 5.71 14.63
C LEU A 201 6.31 6.46 14.48
N LYS A 202 6.88 6.95 15.58
CA LYS A 202 8.10 7.76 15.55
C LYS A 202 9.36 6.90 15.49
N THR A 203 9.39 5.78 16.20
CA THR A 203 10.60 4.96 16.35
C THR A 203 10.60 3.68 15.53
N GLY A 204 9.42 3.18 15.14
CA GLY A 204 9.27 1.87 14.49
C GLY A 204 9.34 0.69 15.46
N GLU A 205 9.46 0.94 16.77
CA GLU A 205 9.49 -0.13 17.78
C GLU A 205 8.15 -0.86 17.83
N VAL A 206 8.18 -2.19 17.84
CA VAL A 206 6.99 -3.01 18.06
C VAL A 206 6.54 -2.83 19.51
N ILE A 207 5.32 -2.30 19.70
CA ILE A 207 4.69 -2.12 21.00
C ILE A 207 4.00 -3.42 21.42
N TRP A 208 3.28 -4.04 20.48
CA TRP A 208 2.53 -5.27 20.68
C TRP A 208 2.38 -6.02 19.36
N PHE A 209 2.07 -7.32 19.46
CA PHE A 209 1.69 -8.14 18.32
C PHE A 209 0.59 -9.13 18.71
N CYS A 210 -0.17 -9.62 17.74
CA CYS A 210 -1.24 -10.59 17.96
C CYS A 210 -1.35 -11.52 16.74
N GLY A 211 -1.17 -12.83 16.95
CA GLY A 211 -1.47 -13.84 15.95
C GLY A 211 -2.98 -14.14 15.86
N GLY A 212 -3.33 -15.13 15.04
CA GLY A 212 -4.70 -15.66 14.98
C GLY A 212 -5.52 -15.23 13.75
N LEU A 213 -4.91 -14.51 12.81
CA LEU A 213 -5.44 -14.40 11.44
C LEU A 213 -5.08 -15.64 10.60
N SER A 214 -5.55 -15.68 9.36
CA SER A 214 -5.34 -16.77 8.40
C SER A 214 -4.14 -16.52 7.48
N LYS A 215 -3.81 -17.51 6.63
CA LYS A 215 -2.65 -17.50 5.70
C LYS A 215 -2.81 -16.59 4.46
N ASN A 216 -3.78 -15.69 4.49
CA ASN A 216 -4.10 -14.76 3.40
C ASN A 216 -4.78 -13.52 3.98
N VAL A 217 -3.98 -12.48 4.24
CA VAL A 217 -4.45 -11.24 4.87
C VAL A 217 -4.43 -10.10 3.86
N VAL A 218 -5.64 -9.67 3.47
CA VAL A 218 -5.85 -8.58 2.51
C VAL A 218 -6.52 -7.37 3.18
N ALA A 219 -7.44 -7.61 4.11
CA ALA A 219 -8.23 -6.55 4.71
C ALA A 219 -7.39 -5.69 5.67
N SER A 220 -7.48 -4.38 5.49
CA SER A 220 -6.95 -3.41 6.45
C SER A 220 -7.73 -3.48 7.77
N PRO A 221 -7.06 -3.35 8.92
CA PRO A 221 -7.76 -3.32 10.20
C PRO A 221 -8.52 -2.00 10.36
N VAL A 222 -9.48 -1.97 11.29
CA VAL A 222 -10.26 -0.78 11.64
C VAL A 222 -10.16 -0.54 13.14
N PHE A 223 -9.88 0.70 13.53
CA PHE A 223 -9.77 1.09 14.93
C PHE A 223 -10.88 2.06 15.32
N ALA A 224 -11.62 1.73 16.38
CA ALA A 224 -12.65 2.61 16.95
C ALA A 224 -12.83 2.37 18.44
N ALA A 225 -13.00 3.44 19.22
CA ALA A 225 -13.31 3.40 20.65
C ALA A 225 -12.34 2.50 21.47
N GLY A 226 -11.05 2.52 21.14
CA GLY A 226 -10.03 1.71 21.83
C GLY A 226 -10.00 0.24 21.44
N ILE A 227 -10.77 -0.17 20.43
CA ILE A 227 -10.84 -1.54 19.94
C ILE A 227 -10.38 -1.57 18.49
N LEU A 228 -9.43 -2.47 18.21
CA LEU A 228 -9.00 -2.81 16.86
C LEU A 228 -9.77 -4.03 16.38
N TYR A 229 -10.36 -3.93 15.20
CA TYR A 229 -10.99 -5.03 14.49
C TYR A 229 -10.12 -5.41 13.29
N ALA A 230 -9.79 -6.68 13.18
CA ALA A 230 -9.03 -7.22 12.05
C ALA A 230 -9.66 -8.53 11.62
N GLY A 231 -9.63 -8.80 10.32
CA GLY A 231 -10.24 -10.00 9.77
C GLY A 231 -9.45 -10.53 8.60
N SER A 232 -9.58 -11.82 8.37
CA SER A 232 -8.99 -12.50 7.23
C SER A 232 -9.93 -13.61 6.76
N SER A 233 -9.77 -14.02 5.52
CA SER A 233 -10.62 -15.04 4.90
C SER A 233 -9.78 -16.00 4.06
N TYR A 234 -10.37 -16.54 2.99
CA TYR A 234 -9.87 -17.64 2.17
C TYR A 234 -10.12 -19.03 2.77
N GLU A 235 -9.09 -19.78 3.17
CA GLU A 235 -9.22 -21.14 3.71
C GLU A 235 -9.75 -21.16 5.15
N ILE A 236 -9.31 -20.19 5.97
CA ILE A 236 -9.73 -20.01 7.35
C ILE A 236 -10.29 -18.60 7.47
N GLN A 237 -11.50 -18.50 8.03
CA GLN A 237 -12.14 -17.22 8.32
C GLN A 237 -11.86 -16.87 9.79
N ALA A 238 -11.25 -15.72 10.01
CA ALA A 238 -10.95 -15.23 11.35
C ALA A 238 -11.38 -13.77 11.48
N MET A 239 -11.85 -13.40 12.67
CA MET A 239 -12.09 -12.03 13.06
C MET A 239 -11.62 -11.84 14.49
N LEU A 240 -10.77 -10.85 14.70
CA LEU A 240 -10.18 -10.49 15.99
C LEU A 240 -10.70 -9.13 16.43
N ALA A 241 -10.88 -8.98 17.75
CA ALA A 241 -11.17 -7.71 18.40
C ALA A 241 -10.18 -7.52 19.55
N LEU A 242 -9.28 -6.54 19.43
CA LEU A 242 -8.21 -6.29 20.40
C LEU A 242 -8.42 -4.96 21.10
N ARG A 243 -8.45 -4.96 22.44
CA ARG A 243 -8.45 -3.72 23.23
C ARG A 243 -7.03 -3.18 23.32
N LEU A 244 -6.76 -2.05 22.67
CA LEU A 244 -5.40 -1.49 22.57
C LEU A 244 -4.95 -0.59 23.74
N PRO A 245 -5.83 0.11 24.49
CA PRO A 245 -5.38 0.88 25.66
C PRO A 245 -4.60 0.01 26.65
N GLY A 246 -3.35 0.41 26.93
CA GLY A 246 -2.41 -0.31 27.78
C GLY A 246 -1.80 -1.59 27.18
N ALA A 247 -2.11 -1.95 25.93
CA ALA A 247 -1.64 -3.19 25.31
C ALA A 247 -0.13 -3.15 25.02
N LYS A 248 0.57 -4.24 25.38
CA LYS A 248 2.02 -4.42 25.17
C LYS A 248 2.37 -5.89 25.02
N GLY A 249 3.39 -6.18 24.22
CA GLY A 249 3.91 -7.54 24.03
C GLY A 249 2.99 -8.44 23.21
N ASP A 250 3.02 -9.74 23.49
CA ASP A 250 2.18 -10.74 22.83
C ASP A 250 0.75 -10.65 23.36
N LEU A 251 -0.21 -10.42 22.46
CA LEU A 251 -1.64 -10.39 22.73
C LEU A 251 -2.35 -11.64 22.22
N SER A 252 -1.60 -12.64 21.73
CA SER A 252 -2.15 -13.92 21.30
C SER A 252 -2.71 -14.68 22.51
N GLY A 253 -3.90 -15.26 22.34
CA GLY A 253 -4.61 -16.03 23.37
C GLY A 253 -4.25 -17.51 23.38
#